data_AF-A0A5M3M8Z8-F1
#
_entry.id   AF-A0A5M3M8Z8-F1
#
_cell.length_a   1.000
_cell.length_b   1.000
_cell.length_c   1.000
_cell.angle_alpha   90.00
_cell.angle_beta   90.00
_cell.angle_gamma   90.00
#
_symmetry.space_group_name_H-M   'P 1'
#
loop_
_entity.id
_entity.type
_entity.pdbx_description
1 polymer ?
#
loop_
_entity_poly.entity_id
_entity_poly.type
_entity_poly.pdbx_seq_one_letter_code
_entity_poly.pdbx_strand_id
1 'polypeptide(L)'
;MCLTVAIDAIVWSNNITDWAPVWCDIASRLAVGGAVAIPTATLCITRRLYQIQTLTYRRERALFVVAADLCMGLGIPVLSIAIYYVTQTNRYLIVENVGCYPAIGAYGASIILIHGWPLAATIVSSIYSGQSLYNIYASIVNLVNSSRH
;
A
#
# COMPACT_ATOMS: atom_id res chain seq x y z
N MET A 1 -6.10 -6.82 4.79
CA MET A 1 -7.25 -6.95 3.86
C MET A 1 -7.90 -8.33 3.91
N CYS A 2 -7.17 -9.42 4.17
CA CYS A 2 -7.78 -10.76 4.21
C CYS A 2 -8.88 -10.90 5.28
N LEU A 3 -8.69 -10.31 6.47
CA LEU A 3 -9.67 -10.38 7.55
C LEU A 3 -11.00 -9.71 7.18
N THR A 4 -10.94 -8.51 6.58
CA THR A 4 -12.15 -7.77 6.17
C THR A 4 -12.90 -8.56 5.11
N VAL A 5 -12.20 -9.03 4.08
CA VAL A 5 -12.79 -9.84 2.99
C VAL A 5 -13.40 -11.14 3.52
N ALA A 6 -12.76 -11.80 4.49
CA ALA A 6 -13.29 -13.03 5.07
C ALA A 6 -14.59 -12.80 5.85
N ILE A 7 -14.63 -11.75 6.69
CA ILE A 7 -15.84 -11.39 7.44
C ILE A 7 -16.95 -11.00 6.47
N ASP A 8 -16.61 -10.16 5.48
CA ASP A 8 -17.56 -9.65 4.50
C ASP A 8 -18.17 -10.77 3.65
N ALA A 9 -17.37 -11.75 3.24
CA ALA A 9 -17.84 -12.91 2.47
C ALA A 9 -18.73 -13.88 3.29
N ILE A 10 -18.47 -14.02 4.59
CA ILE A 10 -19.28 -14.87 5.49
C ILE A 10 -20.61 -14.19 5.78
N VAL A 11 -20.57 -12.91 6.15
CA VAL A 11 -21.76 -12.16 6.56
C VAL A 11 -22.66 -11.94 5.35
N TRP A 12 -22.14 -11.40 4.23
CA TRP A 12 -22.92 -11.09 3.00
C TRP A 12 -22.95 -12.21 1.96
N SER A 13 -22.91 -13.47 2.41
CA SER A 13 -23.13 -14.62 1.52
C SER A 13 -24.59 -14.64 1.04
N ASN A 14 -24.81 -14.45 -0.27
CA ASN A 14 -26.14 -14.41 -0.90
C ASN A 14 -27.13 -13.39 -0.29
N ASN A 15 -26.65 -12.27 0.25
CA ASN A 15 -27.52 -11.21 0.76
C ASN A 15 -26.83 -9.84 0.70
N ILE A 16 -27.64 -8.78 0.66
CA ILE A 16 -27.27 -7.36 0.61
C ILE A 16 -27.84 -6.55 1.79
N THR A 17 -28.39 -7.22 2.80
CA THR A 17 -29.00 -6.57 3.97
C THR A 17 -27.94 -5.89 4.83
N ASP A 18 -28.23 -4.70 5.35
CA ASP A 18 -27.32 -3.98 6.25
C ASP A 18 -27.46 -4.47 7.71
N TRP A 19 -26.74 -5.54 8.06
CA TRP A 19 -26.77 -6.10 9.42
C TRP A 19 -25.83 -5.40 10.39
N ALA A 20 -24.77 -4.76 9.87
CA ALA A 20 -23.68 -4.21 10.67
C ALA A 20 -23.16 -2.89 10.08
N PRO A 21 -23.93 -1.79 10.21
CA PRO A 21 -23.59 -0.51 9.58
C PRO A 21 -22.26 0.06 10.10
N VAL A 22 -21.97 -0.12 11.39
CA VAL A 22 -20.70 0.32 12.01
C VAL A 22 -19.50 -0.42 11.42
N TRP A 23 -19.65 -1.71 11.11
CA TRP A 23 -18.59 -2.50 10.49
C TRP A 23 -18.31 -2.02 9.07
N CYS A 24 -19.35 -1.82 8.25
CA CYS A 24 -19.17 -1.34 6.88
C CYS A 24 -18.54 0.05 6.81
N ASP A 25 -18.83 0.93 7.76
CA ASP A 25 -18.22 2.26 7.83
C ASP A 25 -16.70 2.17 8.08
N ILE A 26 -16.24 1.21 8.88
CA ILE A 26 -14.81 0.99 9.16
C ILE A 26 -14.15 0.23 8.00
N ALA A 27 -14.78 -0.84 7.53
CA ALA A 27 -14.26 -1.73 6.49
C ALA A 27 -14.04 -1.00 5.16
N SER A 28 -14.98 -0.15 4.74
CA SER A 28 -14.85 0.64 3.51
C SER A 28 -13.64 1.58 3.54
N ARG A 29 -13.38 2.24 4.67
CA ARG A 29 -12.22 3.14 4.85
C ARG A 29 -10.91 2.36 4.93
N LEU A 30 -10.91 1.21 5.59
CA LEU A 30 -9.78 0.29 5.61
C LEU A 30 -9.47 -0.26 4.21
N ALA A 31 -10.47 -0.51 3.37
CA ALA A 31 -10.26 -0.95 1.99
C ALA A 31 -9.52 0.13 1.17
N VAL A 32 -9.96 1.38 1.27
CA VAL A 32 -9.31 2.51 0.57
C VAL A 32 -7.88 2.75 1.09
N GLY A 33 -7.71 2.83 2.42
CA GLY A 33 -6.38 3.00 3.02
C GLY A 33 -5.46 1.82 2.72
N GLY A 34 -5.99 0.60 2.76
CA GLY A 34 -5.29 -0.65 2.49
C GLY A 34 -4.73 -0.75 1.08
N ALA A 35 -5.49 -0.31 0.08
CA ALA A 35 -5.05 -0.27 -1.32
C ALA A 35 -3.78 0.59 -1.52
N VAL A 36 -3.58 1.60 -0.68
CA VAL A 36 -2.40 2.48 -0.72
C VAL A 36 -1.30 2.02 0.27
N ALA A 37 -1.68 1.45 1.40
CA ALA A 37 -0.76 0.95 2.42
C ALA A 37 0.11 -0.20 1.91
N ILE A 38 -0.45 -1.11 1.11
CA ILE A 38 0.30 -2.24 0.55
C ILE A 38 1.48 -1.78 -0.34
N PRO A 39 1.28 -1.01 -1.41
CA PRO A 39 2.39 -0.59 -2.27
C PRO A 39 3.37 0.35 -1.57
N THR A 40 2.90 1.19 -0.65
CA THR A 40 3.80 2.06 0.14
C THR A 40 4.66 1.27 1.13
N ALA A 41 4.13 0.20 1.74
CA ALA A 41 4.91 -0.72 2.56
C ALA A 41 5.97 -1.45 1.73
N THR A 42 5.61 -1.92 0.53
CA THR A 42 6.57 -2.54 -0.41
C THR A 42 7.70 -1.58 -0.79
N LEU A 43 7.38 -0.32 -1.06
CA LEU A 43 8.37 0.73 -1.32
C LEU A 43 9.33 0.91 -0.12
N CYS A 44 8.82 0.95 1.11
CA CYS A 44 9.65 1.10 2.31
C CYS A 44 10.60 -0.09 2.48
N ILE A 45 10.11 -1.31 2.26
CA ILE A 45 10.91 -2.54 2.37
C ILE A 45 12.03 -2.56 1.32
N THR A 46 11.68 -2.30 0.05
CA THR A 46 12.64 -2.31 -1.07
C THR A 46 13.70 -1.22 -0.92
N ARG A 47 13.31 -0.03 -0.44
CA ARG A 47 14.25 1.06 -0.13
C ARG A 47 15.24 0.68 0.97
N ARG A 48 14.78 0.04 2.05
CA ARG A 48 15.66 -0.42 3.14
C ARG A 48 16.64 -1.48 2.66
N LEU A 49 16.15 -2.44 1.87
CA LEU A 49 16.99 -3.48 1.28
C LEU A 49 18.10 -2.85 0.43
N TYR A 50 17.75 -1.88 -0.41
CA TYR A 50 18.72 -1.16 -1.23
C TYR A 50 19.79 -0.45 -0.40
N GLN A 51 19.41 0.26 0.67
CA GLN A 51 20.36 0.97 1.54
C GLN A 51 21.34 0.03 2.28
N ILE A 52 20.89 -1.18 2.62
CA ILE A 52 21.72 -2.21 3.25
C ILE A 52 22.74 -2.75 2.23
N GLN A 53 22.30 -3.04 1.00
CA GLN A 53 23.18 -3.54 -0.07
C GLN A 53 24.27 -2.55 -0.44
N THR A 54 23.94 -1.26 -0.52
CA THR A 54 24.91 -0.22 -0.90
C THR A 54 25.78 0.25 0.26
N LEU A 55 25.71 -0.42 1.43
CA LEU A 55 26.39 -0.04 2.68
C LEU A 55 26.22 1.45 3.05
N THR A 56 25.17 2.09 2.52
CA THR A 56 24.90 3.52 2.73
C THR A 56 24.16 3.76 4.05
N TYR A 57 23.82 2.68 4.76
CA TYR A 57 23.22 2.73 6.09
C TYR A 57 24.20 3.32 7.10
N ARG A 58 23.99 4.60 7.45
CA ARG A 58 24.70 5.28 8.53
C ARG A 58 23.83 5.29 9.79
N ARG A 59 24.34 4.74 10.89
CA ARG A 59 23.63 4.65 12.19
C ARG A 59 23.11 6.01 12.68
N GLU A 60 23.84 7.07 12.42
CA GLU A 60 23.47 8.47 12.75
C GLU A 60 22.18 8.95 12.03
N ARG A 61 21.88 8.42 10.84
CA ARG A 61 20.68 8.76 10.07
C ARG A 61 19.56 7.73 10.19
N ALA A 62 19.76 6.67 10.97
CA ALA A 62 18.79 5.58 11.10
C ALA A 62 17.42 6.07 11.59
N LEU A 63 17.39 6.98 12.56
CA LEU A 63 16.14 7.55 13.09
C LEU A 63 15.38 8.34 12.03
N PHE A 64 16.07 9.17 11.24
CA PHE A 64 15.45 9.93 10.15
C PHE A 64 14.90 9.04 9.05
N VAL A 65 15.61 7.95 8.70
CA VAL A 65 15.12 6.98 7.71
C VAL A 65 13.87 6.27 8.22
N VAL A 66 13.90 5.82 9.48
CA VAL A 66 12.73 5.15 10.09
C VAL A 66 11.54 6.08 10.20
N ALA A 67 11.76 7.32 10.64
CA ALA A 67 10.70 8.33 10.70
C ALA A 67 10.14 8.63 9.30
N ALA A 68 10.98 8.76 8.28
CA ALA A 68 10.53 8.98 6.91
C ALA A 68 9.70 7.82 6.37
N ASP A 69 10.14 6.57 6.60
CA ASP A 69 9.40 5.39 6.17
C ASP A 69 8.07 5.25 6.93
N LEU A 70 8.03 5.61 8.22
CA LEU A 70 6.79 5.63 9.00
C LEU A 70 5.83 6.72 8.50
N CYS A 71 6.35 7.91 8.20
CA CYS A 71 5.57 9.00 7.61
C CYS A 71 5.03 8.62 6.22
N MET A 72 5.80 7.91 5.40
CA MET A 72 5.31 7.46 4.09
C MET A 72 4.32 6.29 4.22
N GLY A 73 4.64 5.29 5.04
CA GLY A 73 3.85 4.07 5.20
C GLY A 73 2.53 4.27 5.97
N LEU A 74 2.45 5.26 6.86
CA LEU A 74 1.22 5.60 7.59
C LEU A 74 0.60 6.93 7.14
N GLY A 75 1.42 7.93 6.84
CA GLY A 75 0.92 9.24 6.45
C GLY A 75 0.19 9.22 5.11
N ILE A 76 0.68 8.47 4.11
CA ILE A 76 0.01 8.38 2.81
C ILE A 76 -1.36 7.68 2.92
N PRO A 77 -1.50 6.51 3.60
CA PRO A 77 -2.81 5.90 3.83
C PRO A 77 -3.77 6.76 4.66
N VAL A 78 -3.28 7.48 5.68
CA VAL A 78 -4.12 8.39 6.46
C VAL A 78 -4.63 9.55 5.59
N LEU A 79 -3.75 10.11 4.77
CA LEU A 79 -4.12 11.17 3.83
C LEU A 79 -5.14 10.66 2.79
N SER A 80 -4.99 9.43 2.28
CA SER A 80 -5.94 8.88 1.31
C SER A 80 -7.32 8.64 1.92
N ILE A 81 -7.39 8.21 3.19
CA ILE A 81 -8.67 8.11 3.92
C ILE A 81 -9.30 9.49 4.12
N ALA A 82 -8.50 10.51 4.47
CA ALA A 82 -8.99 11.88 4.62
C ALA A 82 -9.55 12.46 3.30
N ILE A 83 -8.87 12.20 2.18
CA ILE A 83 -9.36 12.57 0.85
C ILE A 83 -10.65 11.81 0.53
N TYR A 84 -10.71 10.53 0.87
CA TYR A 84 -11.90 9.70 0.64
C TYR A 84 -13.15 10.27 1.30
N TYR A 85 -13.04 10.80 2.54
CA TYR A 85 -14.16 11.46 3.23
C TYR A 85 -14.79 12.61 2.44
N VAL A 86 -13.99 13.36 1.68
CA VAL A 86 -14.49 14.47 0.84
C VAL A 86 -15.10 13.94 -0.47
N THR A 87 -14.61 12.79 -0.94
CA THR A 87 -14.96 12.25 -2.26
C THR A 87 -16.06 11.21 -2.28
N GLN A 88 -16.48 10.76 -1.11
CA GLN A 88 -17.54 9.75 -0.97
C GLN A 88 -18.88 10.32 -1.42
N THR A 89 -19.64 9.57 -2.22
CA THR A 89 -21.01 9.95 -2.63
C THR A 89 -22.06 9.41 -1.67
N ASN A 90 -21.84 8.19 -1.18
CA ASN A 90 -22.62 7.55 -0.14
C ASN A 90 -21.67 7.11 1.00
N ARG A 91 -22.21 6.64 2.14
CA ARG A 91 -21.34 6.16 3.24
C ARG A 91 -20.56 4.90 2.84
N TYR A 92 -21.25 3.93 2.26
CA TYR A 92 -20.71 2.68 1.74
C TYR A 92 -21.73 2.07 0.75
N LEU A 93 -21.28 1.11 -0.07
CA LEU A 93 -22.15 0.20 -0.81
C LEU A 93 -22.04 -1.19 -0.21
N ILE A 94 -23.12 -1.96 -0.30
CA ILE A 94 -23.10 -3.39 -0.01
C ILE A 94 -23.21 -4.12 -1.34
N VAL A 95 -22.21 -4.94 -1.64
CA VAL A 95 -22.15 -5.76 -2.85
C VAL A 95 -22.34 -7.21 -2.45
N GLU A 96 -23.28 -7.90 -3.07
CA GLU A 96 -23.53 -9.32 -2.80
C GLU A 96 -22.25 -10.15 -2.94
N ASN A 97 -21.98 -11.05 -2.00
CA ASN A 97 -20.78 -11.91 -1.92
C ASN A 97 -19.42 -11.21 -1.71
N VAL A 98 -19.37 -9.88 -1.79
CA VAL A 98 -18.17 -9.07 -1.51
C VAL A 98 -18.30 -8.32 -0.19
N GLY A 99 -19.52 -7.97 0.21
CA GLY A 99 -19.89 -7.23 1.41
C GLY A 99 -19.64 -5.72 1.29
N CYS A 100 -19.00 -5.13 2.30
CA CYS A 100 -18.86 -3.68 2.45
C CYS A 100 -17.84 -3.10 1.45
N TYR A 101 -18.28 -2.17 0.58
CA TYR A 101 -17.46 -1.55 -0.45
C TYR A 101 -17.49 -0.01 -0.38
N PRO A 102 -16.37 0.69 -0.65
CA PRO A 102 -16.36 2.15 -0.63
C PRO A 102 -17.18 2.78 -1.77
N ALA A 103 -17.94 3.82 -1.43
CA ALA A 103 -18.77 4.57 -2.38
C ALA A 103 -18.04 5.79 -2.92
N ILE A 104 -17.13 5.54 -3.86
CA ILE A 104 -16.33 6.58 -4.49
C ILE A 104 -17.16 7.27 -5.59
N GLY A 105 -17.26 8.60 -5.55
CA GLY A 105 -17.88 9.35 -6.64
C GLY A 105 -17.12 9.24 -7.95
N ALA A 106 -17.82 9.11 -9.07
CA ALA A 106 -17.22 8.89 -10.39
C ALA A 106 -16.76 10.18 -11.12
N TYR A 107 -16.47 11.25 -10.40
CA TYR A 107 -15.94 12.47 -11.01
C TYR A 107 -14.44 12.32 -11.29
N GLY A 108 -13.93 12.84 -12.42
CA GLY A 108 -12.54 12.57 -12.84
C GLY A 108 -11.45 12.87 -11.79
N ALA A 109 -11.70 13.84 -10.90
CA ALA A 109 -10.75 14.21 -9.84
C ALA A 109 -10.62 13.15 -8.73
N SER A 110 -11.68 12.45 -8.31
CA SER A 110 -11.60 11.42 -7.25
C SER A 110 -10.79 10.21 -7.71
N ILE A 111 -10.94 9.83 -8.98
CA ILE A 111 -10.20 8.70 -9.57
C ILE A 111 -8.70 8.97 -9.51
N ILE A 112 -8.26 10.15 -9.96
CA ILE A 112 -6.84 10.53 -9.94
C ILE A 112 -6.33 10.62 -8.50
N LEU A 113 -7.11 11.20 -7.59
CA LEU A 113 -6.68 11.39 -6.21
C LEU A 113 -6.60 10.08 -5.41
N ILE A 114 -7.45 9.09 -5.68
CA ILE A 114 -7.44 7.81 -4.97
C ILE A 114 -6.47 6.82 -5.62
N HIS A 115 -6.46 6.71 -6.96
CA HIS A 115 -5.62 5.75 -7.66
C HIS A 115 -4.23 6.30 -8.03
N GLY A 116 -4.02 7.61 -7.99
CA GLY A 116 -2.71 8.22 -8.29
C GLY A 116 -1.63 7.85 -7.27
N TRP A 117 -1.95 7.87 -5.97
CA TRP A 117 -1.02 7.48 -4.91
C TRP A 117 -0.48 6.05 -5.04
N PRO A 118 -1.32 5.00 -5.18
CA PRO A 118 -0.82 3.65 -5.32
C PRO A 118 -0.03 3.46 -6.63
N LEU A 119 -0.41 4.13 -7.73
CA LEU A 119 0.36 4.10 -8.98
C LEU A 119 1.75 4.73 -8.81
N ALA A 120 1.84 5.88 -8.16
CA ALA A 120 3.11 6.51 -7.88
C ALA A 120 3.99 5.60 -6.99
N ALA A 121 3.40 5.02 -5.94
CA ALA A 121 4.12 4.12 -5.04
C ALA A 121 4.65 2.86 -5.75
N THR A 122 3.85 2.24 -6.64
CA THR A 122 4.27 1.04 -7.38
C THR A 122 5.35 1.33 -8.42
N ILE A 123 5.27 2.45 -9.13
CA ILE A 123 6.31 2.87 -10.09
C ILE A 123 7.64 3.05 -9.35
N VAL A 124 7.63 3.82 -8.25
CA VAL A 124 8.84 4.07 -7.47
C VAL A 124 9.39 2.76 -6.88
N SER A 125 8.51 1.90 -6.35
CA SER A 125 8.90 0.58 -5.83
C SER A 125 9.54 -0.30 -6.90
N SER A 126 9.05 -0.25 -8.13
CA SER A 126 9.59 -1.04 -9.24
C SER A 126 11.00 -0.60 -9.62
N ILE A 127 11.26 0.72 -9.61
CA ILE A 127 12.59 1.28 -9.88
C ILE A 127 13.59 0.80 -8.81
N TYR A 128 13.25 0.94 -7.53
CA TYR A 128 14.14 0.48 -6.44
C TYR A 128 14.37 -1.03 -6.46
N SER A 129 13.34 -1.81 -6.78
CA SER A 129 13.46 -3.26 -6.91
C SER A 129 14.41 -3.65 -8.04
N GLY A 130 14.31 -2.99 -9.20
CA GLY A 130 15.21 -3.21 -10.33
C GLY A 130 16.66 -2.87 -9.98
N GLN A 131 16.89 -1.74 -9.31
CA GLN A 131 18.24 -1.35 -8.89
C GLN A 131 18.84 -2.30 -7.85
N SER A 132 18.04 -2.76 -6.89
CA SER A 132 18.47 -3.77 -5.90
C SER A 132 18.87 -5.08 -6.59
N LEU A 133 18.08 -5.55 -7.55
CA LEU A 133 18.38 -6.77 -8.30
C LEU A 133 19.70 -6.64 -9.08
N TYR A 134 19.89 -5.50 -9.76
CA TYR A 134 21.13 -5.21 -10.50
C TYR A 134 22.36 -5.24 -9.59
N ASN A 135 22.28 -4.61 -8.42
CA ASN A 135 23.39 -4.58 -7.46
C ASN A 135 23.74 -5.98 -6.94
N ILE A 136 22.75 -6.81 -6.63
CA ILE A 136 22.97 -8.21 -6.23
C ILE A 136 23.66 -8.97 -7.36
N TYR A 137 23.15 -8.87 -8.57
CA TYR A 137 23.71 -9.58 -9.73
C TYR A 137 25.17 -9.18 -9.97
N ALA A 138 25.49 -7.88 -9.98
CA ALA A 138 26.85 -7.40 -10.14
C ALA A 138 27.79 -7.91 -9.03
N SER A 139 27.32 -7.91 -7.77
CA SER A 139 28.10 -8.45 -6.64
C SER A 139 28.40 -9.94 -6.80
N ILE A 140 27.43 -10.74 -7.25
CA ILE A 140 27.63 -12.18 -7.47
C ILE A 140 28.63 -12.43 -8.59
N VAL A 141 28.50 -11.72 -9.71
CA VAL A 141 29.43 -11.86 -10.85
C VAL A 141 30.87 -11.51 -10.44
N ASN A 142 31.06 -10.46 -9.64
CA ASN A 142 32.38 -10.08 -9.14
C ASN A 142 32.98 -11.15 -8.21
N LEU A 143 32.18 -11.77 -7.35
CA LEU A 143 32.64 -12.87 -6.48
C LEU A 143 33.05 -14.10 -7.28
N VAL A 144 32.27 -14.48 -8.30
CA VAL A 144 32.57 -15.62 -9.17
C VAL A 144 33.84 -15.38 -9.99
N ASN A 145 34.06 -14.15 -10.46
CA ASN A 145 35.29 -13.80 -11.17
C ASN A 145 36.51 -13.78 -10.23
N SER A 146 36.35 -13.32 -8.99
CA SER A 146 37.43 -13.33 -7.99
C SER A 146 37.84 -14.73 -7.56
N SER A 147 36.94 -15.71 -7.55
CA SER A 147 37.27 -17.11 -7.21
C SER A 147 37.95 -17.88 -8.35
N ARG A 148 37.99 -17.30 -9.56
CA ARG A 148 38.56 -17.94 -10.75
C ARG A 148 40.04 -17.57 -10.96
N HIS A 149 40.56 -16.61 -10.20
CA HIS A 149 41.98 -16.23 -10.13
C HIS A 149 42.63 -16.81 -8.88
#